data_AF-A0A1D8QLL4-F1
#
_entry.id   AF-A0A1D8QLL4-F1
#
_cell.length_a   1.000
_cell.length_b   1.000
_cell.length_c   1.000
_cell.angle_alpha   90.00
_cell.angle_beta   90.00
_cell.angle_gamma   90.00
#
_symmetry.space_group_name_H-M   'P 1'
#
loop_
_entity.id
_entity.type
_entity.pdbx_description
1 polymer ?
#
loop_
_entity_poly.entity_id
_entity_poly.type
_entity_poly.pdbx_seq_one_letter_code
_entity_poly.pdbx_strand_id
1 'polypeptide(L)'
;MKFFIIAFLSLIALVLADHDHDHADHSDYVVKTNEDLVEARKHCVSKLSIPDDLVEKYRKWEYPDDEKSRCFLKCIFEQFGLYDDEKGFDIHKIHHQLEGDKVDHSGDVHAKIENCAKEGADAADACTRAYRGITCFLKNNLSLVKQSVGSA
;
A
#
# COMPACT_ATOMS: atom_id res chain seq x y z
N MET A 1 14.69 53.55 -48.90
CA MET A 1 13.98 52.88 -50.03
C MET A 1 14.86 51.69 -50.42
N LYS A 2 14.53 50.41 -50.24
CA LYS A 2 13.28 49.70 -50.05
C LYS A 2 13.43 48.61 -48.98
N PHE A 3 12.33 48.39 -48.27
CA PHE A 3 12.09 47.34 -47.30
C PHE A 3 12.05 45.97 -47.98
N PHE A 4 12.73 44.98 -47.43
CA PHE A 4 12.35 43.58 -47.60
C PHE A 4 11.83 43.07 -46.27
N ILE A 5 10.51 43.08 -46.19
CA ILE A 5 9.67 42.49 -45.17
C ILE A 5 9.81 40.97 -45.31
N ILE A 6 10.33 40.29 -44.29
CA ILE A 6 10.04 38.88 -44.08
C ILE A 6 9.37 38.79 -42.72
N ALA A 7 8.04 38.86 -42.77
CA ALA A 7 7.16 38.56 -41.66
C ALA A 7 7.21 37.06 -41.40
N PHE A 8 7.97 36.61 -40.39
CA PHE A 8 7.76 35.30 -39.79
C PHE A 8 6.63 35.40 -38.77
N LEU A 9 5.41 35.33 -39.30
CA LEU A 9 4.22 34.92 -38.58
C LEU A 9 4.25 33.39 -38.47
N SER A 10 4.66 32.88 -37.32
CA SER A 10 4.30 31.53 -36.87
C SER A 10 4.15 31.59 -35.35
N LEU A 11 2.91 31.85 -34.90
CA LEU A 11 2.04 30.82 -34.32
C LEU A 11 2.62 30.24 -33.03
N ILE A 12 2.23 30.93 -31.97
CA ILE A 12 1.91 30.43 -30.62
C ILE A 12 1.89 28.90 -30.57
N ALA A 13 2.96 28.31 -30.05
CA ALA A 13 2.84 27.06 -29.30
C ALA A 13 2.53 27.48 -27.86
N LEU A 14 1.25 27.61 -27.55
CA LEU A 14 0.76 27.46 -26.20
C LEU A 14 1.17 26.04 -25.80
N VAL A 15 2.32 25.92 -25.13
CA VAL A 15 2.65 24.73 -24.37
C VAL A 15 1.55 24.67 -23.32
N LEU A 16 0.52 23.87 -23.59
CA LEU A 16 -0.26 23.29 -22.52
C LEU A 16 0.78 22.57 -21.68
N ALA A 17 1.08 23.12 -20.51
CA ALA A 17 1.64 22.32 -19.45
C ALA A 17 0.58 21.25 -19.22
N ASP A 18 0.82 20.06 -19.76
CA ASP A 18 0.20 18.85 -19.29
C ASP A 18 0.49 18.84 -17.80
N HIS A 19 -0.50 19.23 -17.00
CA HIS A 19 -0.53 18.91 -15.59
C HIS A 19 -0.79 17.41 -15.59
N ASP A 20 0.30 16.65 -15.70
CA ASP A 20 0.33 15.22 -15.42
C ASP A 20 -0.13 15.06 -13.97
N HIS A 21 -1.45 15.03 -13.77
CA HIS A 21 -2.01 14.30 -12.65
C HIS A 21 -1.65 12.86 -12.93
N ASP A 22 -0.57 12.40 -12.30
CA ASP A 22 -0.29 10.99 -12.06
C ASP A 22 -1.50 10.37 -11.35
N HIS A 23 -2.56 10.09 -12.12
CA HIS A 23 -3.58 9.15 -11.72
C HIS A 23 -2.92 7.79 -11.82
N ALA A 24 -2.20 7.41 -10.75
CA ALA A 24 -1.82 6.04 -10.54
C ALA A 24 -3.11 5.21 -10.70
N ASP A 25 -3.16 4.43 -11.77
CA ASP A 25 -4.30 3.61 -12.13
C ASP A 25 -4.43 2.49 -11.09
N HIS A 26 -5.13 2.79 -9.99
CA HIS A 26 -5.45 1.83 -8.95
C HIS A 26 -6.69 0.98 -9.32
N SER A 27 -7.25 1.14 -10.54
CA SER A 27 -8.56 0.60 -10.90
C SER A 27 -8.59 -0.93 -11.08
N ASP A 28 -7.42 -1.56 -11.23
CA ASP A 28 -7.30 -3.01 -11.45
C ASP A 28 -7.05 -3.84 -10.17
N TYR A 29 -7.08 -3.22 -8.98
CA TYR A 29 -6.87 -3.97 -7.75
C TYR A 29 -8.03 -4.94 -7.46
N VAL A 30 -7.70 -6.22 -7.27
CA VAL A 30 -8.66 -7.26 -6.89
C VAL A 30 -8.52 -7.55 -5.39
N VAL A 31 -9.59 -7.29 -4.64
CA VAL A 31 -9.71 -7.58 -3.21
C VAL A 31 -9.35 -9.03 -2.91
N LYS A 32 -8.46 -9.22 -1.92
CA LYS A 32 -7.98 -10.52 -1.46
C LYS A 32 -8.91 -11.13 -0.43
N THR A 33 -9.14 -12.41 -0.57
CA THR A 33 -10.02 -13.25 0.24
C THR A 33 -9.29 -13.87 1.44
N ASN A 34 -10.00 -14.70 2.22
CA ASN A 34 -9.37 -15.48 3.28
C ASN A 34 -8.39 -16.50 2.71
N GLU A 35 -8.76 -17.12 1.60
CA GLU A 35 -7.94 -18.11 0.88
C GLU A 35 -6.63 -17.46 0.43
N ASP A 36 -6.70 -16.25 -0.15
CA ASP A 36 -5.50 -15.49 -0.52
C ASP A 36 -4.61 -15.17 0.68
N LEU A 37 -5.20 -14.81 1.83
CA LEU A 37 -4.45 -14.57 3.06
C LEU A 37 -3.76 -15.84 3.55
N VAL A 38 -4.44 -16.99 3.51
CA VAL A 38 -3.88 -18.27 3.92
C VAL A 38 -2.69 -18.65 3.02
N GLU A 39 -2.82 -18.49 1.71
CA GLU A 39 -1.73 -18.76 0.77
C GLU A 39 -0.56 -17.79 0.93
N ALA A 40 -0.83 -16.48 1.09
CA ALA A 40 0.21 -15.49 1.37
C ALA A 40 0.96 -15.81 2.67
N ARG A 41 0.26 -16.18 3.74
CA ARG A 41 0.88 -16.60 5.01
C ARG A 41 1.76 -17.84 4.83
N LYS A 42 1.28 -18.88 4.14
CA LYS A 42 2.08 -20.08 3.86
C LYS A 42 3.34 -19.74 3.07
N HIS A 43 3.21 -18.92 2.02
CA HIS A 43 4.33 -18.44 1.22
C HIS A 43 5.35 -17.71 2.08
N CYS A 44 4.92 -16.75 2.89
CA CYS A 44 5.81 -15.94 3.73
C CYS A 44 6.45 -16.74 4.87
N VAL A 45 5.74 -17.70 5.47
CA VAL A 45 6.32 -18.64 6.45
C VAL A 45 7.47 -19.42 5.82
N SER A 46 7.25 -20.00 4.64
CA SER A 46 8.27 -20.77 3.92
C SER A 46 9.45 -19.90 3.50
N LYS A 47 9.19 -18.79 2.78
CA LYS A 47 10.20 -17.87 2.24
C LYS A 47 11.14 -17.33 3.32
N LEU A 48 10.58 -16.98 4.49
CA LEU A 48 11.34 -16.36 5.58
C LEU A 48 11.80 -17.37 6.62
N SER A 49 11.49 -18.67 6.47
CA SER A 49 11.77 -19.69 7.47
C SER A 49 11.29 -19.25 8.86
N ILE A 50 10.00 -18.90 8.95
CA ILE A 50 9.39 -18.47 10.21
C ILE A 50 9.27 -19.70 11.14
N PRO A 51 9.70 -19.60 12.40
CA PRO A 51 9.58 -20.70 13.36
C PRO A 51 8.13 -20.91 13.82
N ASP A 52 7.78 -22.15 14.16
CA ASP A 52 6.40 -22.55 14.47
C ASP A 52 5.78 -21.77 15.63
N ASP A 53 6.58 -21.38 16.64
CA ASP A 53 6.10 -20.60 17.78
C ASP A 53 5.60 -19.19 17.38
N LEU A 54 6.24 -18.57 16.38
CA LEU A 54 5.78 -17.33 15.79
C LEU A 54 4.55 -17.56 14.90
N VAL A 55 4.50 -18.66 14.16
CA VAL A 55 3.32 -19.02 13.34
C VAL A 55 2.06 -19.12 14.21
N GLU A 56 2.15 -19.76 15.39
CA GLU A 56 1.01 -19.86 16.31
C GLU A 56 0.53 -18.49 16.83
N LYS A 57 1.44 -17.52 17.01
CA LYS A 57 1.08 -16.14 17.36
C LYS A 57 0.42 -15.42 16.19
N TYR A 58 0.95 -15.57 14.98
CA TYR A 58 0.40 -14.92 13.78
C TYR A 58 -1.02 -15.39 13.47
N ARG A 59 -1.34 -16.66 13.71
CA ARG A 59 -2.71 -17.19 13.61
C ARG A 59 -3.70 -16.46 14.53
N LYS A 60 -3.22 -15.96 15.67
CA LYS A 60 -3.99 -15.18 16.65
C LYS A 60 -3.95 -13.67 16.39
N TRP A 61 -3.34 -13.25 15.28
CA TRP A 61 -3.09 -11.83 14.95
C TRP A 61 -2.15 -11.12 15.93
N GLU A 62 -1.28 -11.88 16.59
CA GLU A 62 -0.25 -11.37 17.48
C GLU A 62 1.09 -11.32 16.73
N TYR A 63 1.64 -10.12 16.56
CA TYR A 63 2.89 -9.89 15.82
C TYR A 63 3.90 -9.21 16.76
N PRO A 64 4.80 -9.97 17.41
CA PRO A 64 5.85 -9.38 18.24
C PRO A 64 6.79 -8.48 17.42
N ASP A 65 7.43 -7.51 18.09
CA ASP A 65 8.35 -6.57 17.44
C ASP A 65 9.76 -7.16 17.29
N ASP A 66 9.88 -8.18 16.45
CA ASP A 66 11.13 -8.83 16.08
C ASP A 66 11.33 -8.83 14.55
N GLU A 67 12.55 -9.10 14.10
CA GLU A 67 12.93 -9.07 12.68
C GLU A 67 12.06 -9.99 11.81
N LYS A 68 11.76 -11.20 12.28
CA LYS A 68 10.96 -12.19 11.53
C LYS A 68 9.53 -11.69 11.37
N SER A 69 8.93 -11.20 12.44
CA SER A 69 7.56 -10.66 12.44
C SER A 69 7.42 -9.42 11.57
N ARG A 70 8.42 -8.52 11.59
CA ARG A 70 8.46 -7.34 10.72
C ARG A 70 8.45 -7.74 9.24
N CYS A 71 9.38 -8.62 8.85
CA CYS A 71 9.49 -9.06 7.46
C CYS A 71 8.32 -9.97 7.03
N PHE A 72 7.73 -10.72 7.95
CA PHE A 72 6.54 -11.52 7.68
C PHE A 72 5.34 -10.65 7.27
N LEU A 73 5.08 -9.58 8.03
CA LEU A 73 4.00 -8.65 7.70
C LEU A 73 4.25 -7.95 6.37
N LYS A 74 5.45 -7.41 6.14
CA LYS A 74 5.86 -6.86 4.83
C LYS A 74 5.54 -7.83 3.70
N CYS A 75 5.99 -9.08 3.82
CA CYS A 75 5.80 -10.11 2.79
C CYS A 75 4.32 -10.35 2.46
N ILE A 76 3.42 -10.37 3.46
CA ILE A 76 1.99 -10.52 3.19
C ILE A 76 1.46 -9.34 2.36
N PHE A 77 1.82 -8.10 2.71
CA PHE A 77 1.36 -6.93 1.95
C PHE A 77 1.94 -6.88 0.54
N GLU A 78 3.17 -7.37 0.33
CA GLU A 78 3.73 -7.56 -1.02
C GLU A 78 2.95 -8.61 -1.82
N GLN A 79 2.63 -9.76 -1.21
CA GLN A 79 1.80 -10.79 -1.87
C GLN A 79 0.42 -10.26 -2.24
N PHE A 80 -0.11 -9.32 -1.46
CA PHE A 80 -1.37 -8.66 -1.75
C PHE A 80 -1.21 -7.56 -2.79
N GLY A 81 0.00 -7.10 -3.11
CA GLY A 81 0.25 -5.96 -4.00
C GLY A 81 -0.09 -4.60 -3.36
N LEU A 82 -0.06 -4.55 -2.03
CA LEU A 82 -0.38 -3.39 -1.19
C LEU A 82 0.86 -2.67 -0.66
N TYR A 83 2.05 -3.27 -0.83
CA TYR A 83 3.31 -2.71 -0.38
C TYR A 83 4.40 -2.99 -1.40
N ASP A 84 5.29 -2.03 -1.55
CA ASP A 84 6.51 -2.10 -2.34
C ASP A 84 7.69 -1.54 -1.52
N ASP A 85 8.90 -2.07 -1.72
CA ASP A 85 10.06 -1.69 -0.90
C ASP A 85 10.51 -0.25 -1.12
N GLU A 86 10.37 0.24 -2.34
CA GLU A 86 10.76 1.60 -2.70
C GLU A 86 9.65 2.59 -2.38
N LYS A 87 8.41 2.25 -2.75
CA LYS A 87 7.24 3.15 -2.66
C LYS A 87 6.50 3.08 -1.33
N GLY A 88 6.65 2.01 -0.56
CA GLY A 88 5.89 1.76 0.65
C GLY A 88 4.47 1.29 0.39
N PHE A 89 3.54 1.64 1.27
CA PHE A 89 2.14 1.23 1.19
C PHE A 89 1.37 1.97 0.07
N ASP A 90 0.59 1.23 -0.71
CA ASP A 90 -0.40 1.79 -1.63
C ASP A 90 -1.71 2.08 -0.88
N ILE A 91 -1.88 3.33 -0.45
CA ILE A 91 -2.99 3.77 0.42
C ILE A 91 -4.36 3.54 -0.24
N HIS A 92 -4.46 3.76 -1.55
CA HIS A 92 -5.70 3.53 -2.30
C HIS A 92 -6.06 2.05 -2.33
N LYS A 93 -5.11 1.17 -2.68
CA LYS A 93 -5.39 -0.27 -2.69
C LYS A 93 -5.69 -0.84 -1.32
N ILE A 94 -5.07 -0.32 -0.26
CA ILE A 94 -5.41 -0.73 1.12
C ILE A 94 -6.83 -0.33 1.45
N HIS A 95 -7.26 0.89 1.11
CA HIS A 95 -8.63 1.32 1.39
C HIS A 95 -9.65 0.49 0.59
N HIS A 96 -9.35 0.22 -0.68
CA HIS A 96 -10.12 -0.69 -1.52
C HIS A 96 -10.18 -2.09 -0.88
N GLN A 97 -9.05 -2.65 -0.43
CA GLN A 97 -9.04 -3.94 0.27
C GLN A 97 -9.97 -3.94 1.49
N LEU A 98 -10.01 -2.86 2.26
CA LEU A 98 -10.77 -2.78 3.51
C LEU A 98 -12.28 -2.61 3.31
N GLU A 99 -12.70 -1.81 2.33
CA GLU A 99 -14.10 -1.37 2.18
C GLU A 99 -14.72 -1.65 0.80
N GLY A 100 -13.95 -2.17 -0.15
CA GLY A 100 -14.42 -2.58 -1.47
C GLY A 100 -14.06 -1.63 -2.61
N ASP A 101 -14.44 -2.02 -3.83
CA ASP A 101 -14.07 -1.41 -5.12
C ASP A 101 -14.62 0.00 -5.36
N LYS A 102 -15.70 0.35 -4.68
CA LYS A 102 -16.39 1.64 -4.82
C LYS A 102 -16.17 2.55 -3.62
N VAL A 103 -15.16 2.29 -2.81
CA VAL A 103 -14.88 3.08 -1.61
C VAL A 103 -14.54 4.53 -1.98
N ASP A 104 -15.06 5.48 -1.20
CA ASP A 104 -14.68 6.88 -1.28
C ASP A 104 -13.38 7.13 -0.50
N HIS A 105 -12.30 7.49 -1.21
CA HIS A 105 -10.98 7.75 -0.61
C HIS A 105 -10.86 9.09 0.13
N SER A 106 -11.93 9.88 0.25
CA SER A 106 -11.93 11.12 1.03
C SER A 106 -12.27 10.92 2.52
N GLY A 107 -12.61 9.70 2.94
CA GLY A 107 -13.08 9.40 4.30
C GLY A 107 -12.00 9.17 5.36
N ASP A 108 -12.45 9.06 6.62
CA ASP A 108 -11.61 8.89 7.80
C ASP A 108 -10.69 7.64 7.75
N VAL A 109 -11.14 6.56 7.12
CA VAL A 109 -10.34 5.33 7.02
C VAL A 109 -9.12 5.56 6.12
N HIS A 110 -9.29 6.25 5.00
CA HIS A 110 -8.17 6.63 4.12
C HIS A 110 -7.11 7.44 4.86
N ALA A 111 -7.54 8.49 5.58
CA ALA A 111 -6.64 9.33 6.38
C ALA A 111 -5.91 8.54 7.48
N LYS A 112 -6.57 7.56 8.12
CA LYS A 112 -5.94 6.68 9.12
C LYS A 112 -4.87 5.79 8.49
N ILE A 113 -5.13 5.22 7.31
CA ILE A 113 -4.14 4.40 6.59
C ILE A 113 -2.91 5.26 6.26
N GLU A 114 -3.14 6.45 5.69
CA GLU A 114 -2.06 7.38 5.33
C GLU A 114 -1.22 7.81 6.54
N ASN A 115 -1.88 8.18 7.64
CA ASN A 115 -1.19 8.59 8.86
C ASN A 115 -0.37 7.45 9.47
N CYS A 116 -0.91 6.24 9.52
CA CYS A 116 -0.14 5.10 10.00
C CYS A 116 1.02 4.73 9.06
N ALA A 117 0.86 4.84 7.74
CA ALA A 117 1.96 4.61 6.81
C ALA A 117 3.14 5.58 7.05
N LYS A 118 2.87 6.83 7.45
CA LYS A 118 3.89 7.83 7.81
C LYS A 118 4.70 7.46 9.05
N GLU A 119 4.13 6.74 10.03
CA GLU A 119 4.84 6.29 11.24
C GLU A 119 6.02 5.35 10.94
N GLY A 120 6.00 4.67 9.79
CA GLY A 120 7.09 3.80 9.34
C GLY A 120 8.08 4.45 8.39
N ALA A 121 7.78 5.65 7.86
CA ALA A 121 8.49 6.21 6.71
C ALA A 121 9.98 6.46 6.97
N ASP A 122 10.34 6.78 8.20
CA ASP A 122 11.71 7.06 8.66
C ASP A 122 12.52 5.80 8.97
N ALA A 123 11.91 4.61 8.94
CA ALA A 123 12.59 3.38 9.27
C ALA A 123 13.72 3.07 8.28
N ALA A 124 14.81 2.53 8.82
CA ALA A 124 16.03 2.23 8.06
C ALA A 124 15.87 1.08 7.06
N ASP A 125 14.89 0.20 7.26
CA ASP A 125 14.63 -0.95 6.41
C ASP A 125 13.13 -1.12 6.12
N ALA A 126 12.82 -1.75 4.98
CA ALA A 126 11.45 -1.92 4.51
C ALA A 126 10.60 -2.83 5.41
N CYS A 127 11.20 -3.79 6.12
CA CYS A 127 10.47 -4.63 7.06
C CYS A 127 9.98 -3.82 8.26
N THR A 128 10.86 -3.00 8.86
CA THR A 128 10.52 -2.12 9.97
C THR A 128 9.52 -1.05 9.54
N ARG A 129 9.67 -0.48 8.33
CA ARG A 129 8.71 0.48 7.74
C ARG A 129 7.31 -0.13 7.66
N ALA A 130 7.18 -1.28 6.99
CA ALA A 130 5.91 -1.98 6.84
C ALA A 130 5.30 -2.32 8.20
N TYR A 131 6.10 -2.87 9.11
CA TYR A 131 5.66 -3.27 10.44
C TYR A 131 5.09 -2.10 11.25
N ARG A 132 5.80 -0.97 11.34
CA ARG A 132 5.33 0.21 12.06
C ARG A 132 4.01 0.71 11.48
N GLY A 133 3.91 0.79 10.16
CA GLY A 133 2.69 1.24 9.50
C GLY A 133 1.49 0.32 9.77
N ILE A 134 1.63 -0.99 9.55
CA ILE A 134 0.50 -1.89 9.76
C ILE A 134 0.12 -2.04 11.23
N THR A 135 1.10 -2.12 12.15
CA THR A 135 0.79 -2.29 13.58
C THR A 135 0.13 -1.05 14.18
N CYS A 136 0.48 0.16 13.70
CA CYS A 136 -0.26 1.38 13.98
C CYS A 136 -1.74 1.23 13.61
N PHE A 137 -2.04 0.74 12.40
CA PHE A 137 -3.41 0.60 11.92
C PHE A 137 -4.17 -0.51 12.65
N LEU A 138 -3.57 -1.69 12.84
CA LEU A 138 -4.17 -2.85 13.50
C LEU A 138 -4.62 -2.54 14.92
N LYS A 139 -3.85 -1.73 15.67
CA LYS A 139 -4.13 -1.38 17.07
C LYS A 139 -5.57 -0.93 17.32
N ASN A 140 -6.17 -0.21 16.37
CA ASN A 140 -7.52 0.32 16.49
C ASN A 140 -8.49 -0.22 15.43
N ASN A 141 -8.02 -0.97 14.43
CA ASN A 141 -8.83 -1.37 13.27
C ASN A 141 -8.76 -2.87 12.96
N LEU A 142 -8.28 -3.71 13.90
CA LEU A 142 -8.15 -5.16 13.68
C LEU A 142 -9.46 -5.82 13.22
N SER A 143 -10.62 -5.41 13.74
CA SER A 143 -11.92 -5.96 13.32
C SER A 143 -12.20 -5.70 11.83
N LEU A 144 -11.90 -4.49 11.35
CA LEU A 144 -12.08 -4.13 9.94
C LEU A 144 -11.13 -4.95 9.06
N VAL A 145 -9.87 -5.09 9.46
CA VAL A 145 -8.89 -5.91 8.72
C VAL A 145 -9.29 -7.38 8.68
N LYS A 146 -9.85 -7.93 9.75
CA LYS A 146 -10.35 -9.32 9.75
C LYS A 146 -11.55 -9.48 8.84
N GLN A 147 -12.49 -8.52 8.87
CA GLN A 147 -13.66 -8.55 8.01
C GLN A 147 -13.30 -8.48 6.52
N SER A 148 -12.32 -7.65 6.17
CA SER A 148 -11.92 -7.41 4.79
C SER A 148 -11.33 -8.63 4.07
N VAL A 149 -10.85 -9.61 4.84
CA VAL A 149 -10.32 -10.90 4.34
C VAL A 149 -11.19 -12.08 4.81
N GLY A 150 -12.44 -11.83 5.23
CA GLY A 150 -13.37 -12.89 5.65
C GLY A 150 -12.88 -13.74 6.82
N SER A 151 -11.99 -13.22 7.68
CA SER A 151 -11.44 -13.93 8.85
C SER A 151 -12.05 -13.48 10.18
N ALA A 152 -13.23 -12.87 10.13
CA ALA A 152 -13.96 -12.39 11.30
C ALA A 152 -14.50 -13.56 12.13
#